data_AF-A0A1G0WFW6-F1
#
_entry.id   AF-A0A1G0WFW6-F1
#
_cell.length_a   1.000
_cell.length_b   1.000
_cell.length_c   1.000
_cell.angle_alpha   90.00
_cell.angle_beta   90.00
_cell.angle_gamma   90.00
#
_symmetry.space_group_name_H-M   'P 1'
#
loop_
_entity.id
_entity.type
_entity.pdbx_description
1 polymer ?
#
loop_
_entity_poly.entity_id
_entity_poly.type
_entity_poly.pdbx_seq_one_letter_code
_entity_poly.pdbx_strand_id
1 'polypeptide(L)'
;MINKSYKYNIKSLLFYLLFFIISSVAFATDGIKFSNVEDKIEYYKNKYGAKCLNDKITDNFGNGNDALYGTRNMRTILYGIAYRGGANNYYHKSCKRDNHNPLPEDGLMNLAKEGFSIAVYLYSRNFDSSKKFIVDTKTKDTLRYLQITGSNRKTLRKVLELVSEVINEPEKGPVYFHCWNGWHQSGFISSAILMQFCGFSNQQALQYWLENTDGVNKGYENVKSLIKNFKPFDDIKIDNKTQSKICPCEKNKNIK
;
A
#
# COMPACT_ATOMS: atom_id res chain seq x y z
N MET A 1 52.84 28.45 66.82
CA MET A 1 51.90 29.59 66.89
C MET A 1 50.79 29.40 65.87
N ILE A 2 49.54 29.50 66.35
CA ILE A 2 48.32 29.87 65.61
C ILE A 2 47.70 28.80 64.69
N ASN A 3 46.97 27.93 65.38
CA ASN A 3 45.56 27.56 65.17
C ASN A 3 44.76 28.51 64.23
N LYS A 4 44.08 27.97 63.20
CA LYS A 4 42.85 28.57 62.66
C LYS A 4 41.94 27.51 62.01
N SER A 5 41.02 27.04 62.85
CA SER A 5 39.75 26.41 62.50
C SER A 5 38.97 27.27 61.51
N TYR A 6 38.50 26.68 60.40
CA TYR A 6 37.38 27.23 59.63
C TYR A 6 36.13 26.39 59.89
N LYS A 7 35.17 27.07 60.52
CA LYS A 7 33.81 26.63 60.82
C LYS A 7 33.06 26.31 59.54
N TYR A 8 32.52 25.09 59.44
CA TYR A 8 31.44 24.80 58.49
C TYR A 8 30.16 25.49 58.97
N ASN A 9 29.70 26.47 58.20
CA ASN A 9 28.47 27.19 58.47
C ASN A 9 27.30 26.40 57.88
N ILE A 10 26.64 25.63 58.74
CA ILE A 10 25.34 25.02 58.50
C ILE A 10 24.33 26.15 58.46
N LYS A 11 23.85 26.53 57.27
CA LYS A 11 22.55 27.18 57.09
C LYS A 11 22.06 27.08 55.65
N SER A 12 20.97 26.35 55.50
CA SER A 12 19.95 26.48 54.45
C SER A 12 20.33 26.07 53.03
N LEU A 13 20.13 24.78 52.72
CA LEU A 13 19.57 24.40 51.41
C LEU A 13 18.68 23.15 51.55
N LEU A 14 17.64 23.27 52.37
CA LEU A 14 16.44 22.45 52.25
C LEU A 14 15.63 23.04 51.11
N PHE A 15 15.64 22.43 49.93
CA PHE A 15 14.44 22.13 49.13
C PHE A 15 14.80 21.54 47.76
N TYR A 16 14.04 20.52 47.37
CA TYR A 16 13.95 19.87 46.06
C TYR A 16 15.06 18.89 45.66
N LEU A 17 15.02 17.73 46.33
CA LEU A 17 14.99 16.45 45.61
C LEU A 17 13.79 16.47 44.64
N LEU A 18 13.95 17.04 43.45
CA LEU A 18 13.03 16.77 42.35
C LEU A 18 13.65 15.64 41.54
N PHE A 19 13.20 14.43 41.88
CA PHE A 19 13.20 13.27 40.99
C PHE A 19 12.57 13.69 39.66
N PHE A 20 13.37 14.16 38.70
CA PHE A 20 12.99 14.15 37.30
C PHE A 20 13.29 12.75 36.76
N ILE A 21 12.55 11.75 37.24
CA ILE A 21 12.29 10.58 36.40
C ILE A 21 11.33 11.10 35.33
N ILE A 22 11.89 11.57 34.21
CA ILE A 22 11.14 11.58 32.96
C ILE A 22 10.96 10.11 32.63
N SER A 23 9.84 9.54 33.08
CA SER A 23 9.33 8.30 32.53
C SER A 23 8.93 8.61 31.09
N SER A 24 9.90 8.66 30.17
CA SER A 24 9.62 8.57 28.75
C SER A 24 9.22 7.12 28.48
N VAL A 25 8.01 6.75 28.90
CA VAL A 25 7.35 5.59 28.34
C VAL A 25 6.94 6.02 26.94
N ALA A 26 7.87 5.92 26.01
CA ALA A 26 7.53 5.84 24.60
C ALA A 26 6.76 4.53 24.46
N PHE A 27 5.43 4.60 24.58
CA PHE A 27 4.58 3.53 24.13
C PHE A 27 4.72 3.49 22.62
N ALA A 28 5.68 2.70 22.12
CA ALA A 28 5.60 2.19 20.76
C ALA A 28 4.30 1.39 20.72
N THR A 29 3.29 1.92 20.04
CA THR A 29 2.12 1.14 19.70
C THR A 29 2.61 0.10 18.70
N ASP A 30 2.42 -1.19 18.96
CA ASP A 30 2.65 -2.18 17.92
C ASP A 30 1.87 -1.79 16.66
N GLY A 31 2.51 -2.02 15.51
CA GLY A 31 1.90 -1.88 14.20
C GLY A 31 0.57 -2.58 14.05
N ILE A 32 -0.13 -2.25 12.97
CA ILE A 32 -1.37 -2.95 12.60
C ILE A 32 -0.99 -4.39 12.25
N LYS A 33 -1.24 -5.31 13.18
CA LYS A 33 -0.98 -6.75 13.03
C LYS A 33 -2.26 -7.52 13.25
N PHE A 34 -2.47 -8.54 12.43
CA PHE A 34 -3.62 -9.43 12.53
C PHE A 34 -3.14 -10.84 12.83
N SER A 35 -3.89 -11.57 13.66
CA SER A 35 -3.62 -12.97 13.95
C SER A 35 -4.17 -13.91 12.86
N ASN A 36 -5.11 -13.44 12.05
CA ASN A 36 -5.73 -14.20 10.97
C ASN A 36 -6.12 -13.28 9.79
N VAL A 37 -6.32 -13.88 8.61
CA VAL A 37 -6.57 -13.14 7.37
C VAL A 37 -7.99 -12.54 7.35
N GLU A 38 -8.95 -13.17 8.02
CA GLU A 38 -10.33 -12.69 8.10
C GLU A 38 -10.44 -11.31 8.76
N ASP A 39 -9.81 -11.13 9.92
CA ASP A 39 -9.82 -9.86 10.65
C ASP A 39 -9.13 -8.76 9.82
N LYS A 40 -8.04 -9.12 9.13
CA LYS A 40 -7.36 -8.22 8.19
C LYS A 40 -8.29 -7.76 7.07
N ILE A 41 -9.01 -8.70 6.46
CA ILE A 41 -9.97 -8.42 5.38
C ILE A 41 -11.05 -7.47 5.88
N GLU A 42 -11.68 -7.78 7.01
CA GLU A 42 -12.77 -7.00 7.58
C GLU A 42 -12.30 -5.58 7.94
N TYR A 43 -11.14 -5.47 8.61
CA TYR A 43 -10.54 -4.20 8.97
C TYR A 43 -10.40 -3.28 7.76
N TYR A 44 -9.74 -3.74 6.69
CA TYR A 44 -9.48 -2.89 5.54
C TYR A 44 -10.73 -2.61 4.69
N LYS A 45 -11.68 -3.55 4.66
CA LYS A 45 -12.96 -3.37 3.98
C LYS A 45 -13.78 -2.26 4.63
N ASN A 46 -13.84 -2.26 5.97
CA ASN A 46 -14.52 -1.22 6.74
C ASN A 46 -13.77 0.12 6.68
N LYS A 47 -12.43 0.08 6.75
CA LYS A 47 -11.59 1.28 6.77
C LYS A 47 -11.66 2.11 5.49
N TYR A 48 -11.75 1.47 4.32
CA TYR A 48 -11.76 2.19 3.04
C TYR A 48 -13.13 2.27 2.36
N GLY A 49 -14.13 1.49 2.79
CA GLY A 49 -15.51 1.61 2.34
C GLY A 49 -15.78 1.28 0.86
N ALA A 50 -14.76 0.87 0.09
CA ALA A 50 -14.91 0.39 -1.28
C ALA A 50 -15.71 -0.93 -1.26
N LYS A 51 -16.83 -0.99 -1.99
CA LYS A 51 -17.74 -2.14 -1.99
C LYS A 51 -17.45 -3.11 -3.12
N CYS A 52 -17.06 -2.60 -4.29
CA CYS A 52 -16.69 -3.39 -5.46
C CYS A 52 -15.38 -2.89 -6.11
N LEU A 53 -14.83 -3.67 -7.03
CA LEU A 53 -13.60 -3.38 -7.79
C LEU A 53 -13.61 -2.01 -8.49
N ASN A 54 -14.78 -1.53 -8.89
CA ASN A 54 -14.98 -0.27 -9.60
C ASN A 54 -15.13 0.95 -8.68
N ASP A 55 -14.98 0.80 -7.36
CA ASP A 55 -15.02 1.93 -6.43
C ASP A 55 -13.62 2.54 -6.28
N LYS A 56 -13.55 3.88 -6.24
CA LYS A 56 -12.31 4.62 -6.01
C LYS A 56 -12.23 4.93 -4.52
N ILE A 57 -11.11 4.57 -3.90
CA ILE A 57 -10.74 4.98 -2.54
C ILE A 57 -10.16 6.41 -2.59
N THR A 58 -9.33 6.67 -3.59
CA THR A 58 -8.91 8.03 -3.96
C THR A 58 -9.24 8.30 -5.43
N ASP A 59 -9.72 9.51 -5.72
CA ASP A 59 -10.08 9.95 -7.07
C ASP A 59 -8.85 10.22 -7.95
N ASN A 60 -9.06 10.70 -9.17
CA ASN A 60 -7.99 10.99 -10.12
C ASN A 60 -7.10 12.16 -9.71
N PHE A 61 -7.45 12.90 -8.68
CA PHE A 61 -6.72 14.06 -8.14
C PHE A 61 -6.13 13.76 -6.75
N GLY A 62 -6.32 12.54 -6.25
CA GLY A 62 -5.87 12.08 -4.94
C GLY A 62 -6.76 12.52 -3.78
N ASN A 63 -8.00 12.94 -4.04
CA ASN A 63 -9.00 13.24 -3.01
C ASN A 63 -9.81 11.99 -2.63
N GLY A 64 -10.54 12.04 -1.51
CA GLY A 64 -11.48 10.99 -1.09
C GLY A 64 -11.11 10.42 0.28
N ASN A 65 -9.94 9.79 0.38
CA ASN A 65 -9.38 9.32 1.64
C ASN A 65 -8.05 10.02 1.95
N ASP A 66 -8.08 10.96 2.90
CA ASP A 66 -6.91 11.77 3.25
C ASP A 66 -5.77 10.95 3.88
N ALA A 67 -6.09 9.83 4.54
CA ALA A 67 -5.08 8.93 5.10
C ALA A 67 -4.26 8.22 4.02
N LEU A 68 -4.77 8.17 2.78
CA LEU A 68 -4.12 7.61 1.60
C LEU A 68 -3.64 8.70 0.62
N TYR A 69 -3.62 9.96 1.05
CA TYR A 69 -3.16 11.06 0.23
C TYR A 69 -1.70 10.86 -0.22
N GLY A 70 -1.41 11.24 -1.46
CA GLY A 70 -0.18 10.87 -2.18
C GLY A 70 -0.39 9.71 -3.16
N THR A 71 -1.46 8.93 -2.97
CA THR A 71 -2.04 8.05 -4.01
C THR A 71 -3.10 8.78 -4.83
N ARG A 72 -3.43 8.25 -6.01
CA ARG A 72 -4.58 8.69 -6.83
C ARG A 72 -5.17 7.50 -7.56
N ASN A 73 -6.46 7.56 -7.93
CA ASN A 73 -7.18 6.48 -8.59
C ASN A 73 -6.96 5.13 -7.88
N MET A 74 -6.91 5.17 -6.54
CA MET A 74 -6.67 3.99 -5.74
C MET A 74 -7.92 3.13 -5.69
N ARG A 75 -7.77 1.82 -5.88
CA ARG A 75 -8.86 0.85 -5.84
C ARG A 75 -8.41 -0.44 -5.17
N THR A 76 -9.35 -1.13 -4.55
CA THR A 76 -9.14 -2.49 -4.07
C THR A 76 -9.02 -3.46 -5.25
N ILE A 77 -8.03 -4.35 -5.20
CA ILE A 77 -7.96 -5.54 -6.06
C ILE A 77 -8.48 -6.74 -5.28
N LEU A 78 -7.91 -6.95 -4.09
CA LEU A 78 -8.24 -8.01 -3.13
C LEU A 78 -8.32 -7.37 -1.74
N TYR A 79 -9.44 -7.53 -1.03
CA TYR A 79 -9.67 -6.89 0.26
C TYR A 79 -8.58 -7.22 1.27
N GLY A 80 -7.94 -6.20 1.83
CA GLY A 80 -6.89 -6.36 2.84
C GLY A 80 -5.58 -6.99 2.33
N ILE A 81 -5.47 -7.27 1.03
CA ILE A 81 -4.33 -7.96 0.43
C ILE A 81 -3.63 -7.07 -0.60
N ALA A 82 -4.36 -6.58 -1.59
CA ALA A 82 -3.77 -5.90 -2.74
C ALA A 82 -4.63 -4.74 -3.23
N TYR A 83 -3.95 -3.62 -3.49
CA TYR A 83 -4.53 -2.38 -3.99
C TYR A 83 -3.76 -1.90 -5.21
N ARG A 84 -4.44 -1.19 -6.09
CA ARG A 84 -3.82 -0.56 -7.27
C ARG A 84 -4.09 0.93 -7.30
N GLY A 85 -3.20 1.69 -7.92
CA GLY A 85 -3.44 3.12 -8.16
C GLY A 85 -2.28 3.83 -8.83
N GLY A 86 -2.28 5.16 -8.76
CA GLY A 86 -1.30 6.06 -9.33
C GLY A 86 -0.51 6.80 -8.24
N ALA A 87 0.51 7.55 -8.66
CA ALA A 87 1.22 8.48 -7.82
C ALA A 87 0.63 9.89 -7.97
N ASN A 88 0.25 10.54 -6.87
CA ASN A 88 -0.36 11.87 -6.91
C ASN A 88 0.68 12.99 -7.05
N ASN A 89 1.41 12.98 -8.17
CA ASN A 89 2.53 13.89 -8.40
C ASN A 89 2.09 15.23 -8.97
N TYR A 90 1.35 15.18 -10.08
CA TYR A 90 0.95 16.36 -10.82
C TYR A 90 -0.13 17.17 -10.08
N TYR A 91 -1.07 16.48 -9.43
CA TYR A 91 -2.17 17.10 -8.67
C TYR A 91 -1.85 17.27 -7.18
N HIS A 92 -0.60 17.04 -6.78
CA HIS A 92 -0.20 17.25 -5.39
C HIS A 92 -0.48 18.69 -4.96
N LYS A 93 -1.00 18.91 -3.75
CA LYS A 93 -1.39 20.23 -3.24
C LYS A 93 -0.18 21.12 -2.93
N SER A 94 0.84 20.58 -2.27
CA SER A 94 2.03 21.33 -1.83
C SER A 94 3.30 21.00 -2.63
N CYS A 95 3.62 19.72 -2.78
CA CYS A 95 4.85 19.24 -3.43
C CYS A 95 4.61 18.71 -4.86
N LYS A 96 4.14 19.55 -5.78
CA LYS A 96 3.94 19.15 -7.19
C LYS A 96 5.24 18.74 -7.86
N ARG A 97 5.15 17.70 -8.69
CA ARG A 97 6.27 17.22 -9.51
C ARG A 97 5.77 16.56 -10.78
N ASP A 98 6.69 16.29 -11.70
CA ASP A 98 6.36 15.62 -12.95
C ASP A 98 5.64 14.28 -12.70
N ASN A 99 4.62 14.00 -13.51
CA ASN A 99 3.77 12.84 -13.33
C ASN A 99 4.52 11.51 -13.53
N HIS A 100 5.60 11.51 -14.31
CA HIS A 100 6.42 10.35 -14.65
C HIS A 100 7.43 9.97 -13.55
N ASN A 101 7.02 10.13 -12.30
CA ASN A 101 7.82 9.81 -11.13
C ASN A 101 7.18 8.69 -10.27
N PRO A 102 7.95 8.05 -9.38
CA PRO A 102 7.45 7.13 -8.35
C PRO A 102 6.41 7.80 -7.42
N LEU A 103 6.01 7.18 -6.31
CA LEU A 103 5.19 7.81 -5.26
C LEU A 103 5.93 8.92 -4.51
N PRO A 104 5.22 9.96 -4.03
CA PRO A 104 5.86 11.01 -3.25
C PRO A 104 6.15 10.44 -1.85
N GLU A 105 7.14 11.00 -1.16
CA GLU A 105 7.61 10.43 0.11
C GLU A 105 6.52 10.46 1.20
N ASP A 106 5.71 11.52 1.22
CA ASP A 106 4.54 11.61 2.09
C ASP A 106 3.46 10.57 1.73
N GLY A 107 3.28 10.27 0.45
CA GLY A 107 2.43 9.15 -0.01
C GLY A 107 2.92 7.78 0.49
N LEU A 108 4.23 7.54 0.46
CA LEU A 108 4.81 6.30 1.03
C LEU A 108 4.66 6.26 2.56
N MET A 109 4.85 7.39 3.24
CA MET A 109 4.64 7.51 4.69
C MET A 109 3.18 7.28 5.08
N ASN A 110 2.24 7.78 4.29
CA ASN A 110 0.82 7.58 4.51
C ASN A 110 0.44 6.10 4.33
N LEU A 111 0.95 5.43 3.27
CA LEU A 111 0.77 3.99 3.13
C LEU A 111 1.36 3.21 4.31
N ALA A 112 2.54 3.58 4.81
CA ALA A 112 3.16 2.93 5.96
C ALA A 112 2.31 3.08 7.24
N LYS A 113 1.82 4.29 7.54
CA LYS A 113 0.90 4.56 8.66
C LYS A 113 -0.40 3.78 8.58
N GLU A 114 -0.87 3.57 7.35
CA GLU A 114 -2.07 2.79 7.06
C GLU A 114 -1.84 1.28 7.09
N GLY A 115 -0.62 0.83 7.44
CA GLY A 115 -0.28 -0.57 7.64
C GLY A 115 0.08 -1.32 6.37
N PHE A 116 0.42 -0.64 5.26
CA PHE A 116 0.94 -1.32 4.06
C PHE A 116 2.38 -1.79 4.28
N SER A 117 2.66 -3.05 3.98
CA SER A 117 4.03 -3.60 4.07
C SER A 117 4.84 -3.36 2.80
N ILE A 118 4.19 -3.27 1.64
CA ILE A 118 4.88 -3.18 0.34
C ILE A 118 4.18 -2.16 -0.56
N ALA A 119 4.98 -1.29 -1.18
CA ALA A 119 4.58 -0.57 -2.38
C ALA A 119 5.43 -1.04 -3.57
N VAL A 120 4.84 -1.07 -4.76
CA VAL A 120 5.52 -1.49 -6.00
C VAL A 120 5.30 -0.46 -7.09
N TYR A 121 6.40 0.13 -7.54
CA TYR A 121 6.42 0.99 -8.72
C TYR A 121 6.62 0.16 -9.98
N LEU A 122 5.67 0.28 -10.91
CA LEU A 122 5.55 -0.61 -12.06
C LEU A 122 6.30 -0.13 -13.32
N TYR A 123 7.11 0.92 -13.24
CA TYR A 123 7.92 1.42 -14.36
C TYR A 123 9.41 1.32 -14.07
N SER A 124 10.20 1.15 -15.14
CA SER A 124 11.66 1.00 -15.06
C SER A 124 12.43 2.30 -14.88
N ARG A 125 11.79 3.46 -14.97
CA ARG A 125 12.45 4.77 -15.00
C ARG A 125 12.14 5.61 -13.77
N ASN A 126 13.11 6.43 -13.36
CA ASN A 126 12.99 7.43 -12.29
C ASN A 126 12.81 6.84 -10.89
N PHE A 127 13.13 5.56 -10.69
CA PHE A 127 13.04 4.93 -9.37
C PHE A 127 14.28 5.15 -8.52
N ASP A 128 15.47 5.33 -9.10
CA ASP A 128 16.74 5.30 -8.35
C ASP A 128 16.80 6.32 -7.21
N SER A 129 16.26 7.53 -7.43
CA SER A 129 16.18 8.59 -6.43
C SER A 129 15.10 8.39 -5.37
N SER A 130 14.24 7.38 -5.49
CA SER A 130 13.21 7.09 -4.48
C SER A 130 13.81 6.43 -3.25
N LYS A 131 13.19 6.68 -2.09
CA LYS A 131 13.37 5.83 -0.90
C LYS A 131 13.07 4.37 -1.26
N LYS A 132 13.78 3.43 -0.64
CA LYS A 132 13.56 1.98 -0.81
C LYS A 132 12.78 1.37 0.36
N PHE A 133 12.67 2.10 1.46
CA PHE A 133 11.86 1.76 2.59
C PHE A 133 11.43 3.04 3.32
N ILE A 134 10.30 2.96 4.02
CA ILE A 134 9.83 3.96 4.98
C ILE A 134 9.57 3.24 6.29
N VAL A 135 10.00 3.85 7.39
CA VAL A 135 9.70 3.35 8.74
C VAL A 135 8.73 4.32 9.39
N ASP A 136 7.58 3.84 9.83
CA ASP A 136 6.72 4.62 10.71
C ASP A 136 7.39 4.69 12.09
N THR A 137 7.75 5.91 12.52
CA THR A 137 8.47 6.10 13.77
C THR A 137 7.63 5.79 15.01
N LYS A 138 6.30 5.81 14.89
CA LYS A 138 5.36 5.50 15.98
C LYS A 138 5.15 4.00 16.12
N THR A 139 4.85 3.33 15.01
CA THR A 139 4.55 1.88 15.05
C THR A 139 5.76 0.98 14.89
N LYS A 140 6.88 1.54 14.41
CA LYS A 140 8.08 0.81 13.96
C LYS A 140 7.84 -0.12 12.77
N ASP A 141 6.66 -0.05 12.14
CA ASP A 141 6.39 -0.78 10.91
C ASP A 141 7.24 -0.25 9.77
N THR A 142 7.58 -1.14 8.86
CA THR A 142 8.36 -0.82 7.68
C THR A 142 7.59 -1.11 6.41
N LEU A 143 7.43 -0.10 5.57
CA LEU A 143 7.00 -0.26 4.19
C LEU A 143 8.22 -0.42 3.29
N ARG A 144 8.28 -1.52 2.55
CA ARG A 144 9.29 -1.73 1.50
C ARG A 144 8.80 -1.16 0.18
N TYR A 145 9.64 -0.38 -0.49
CA TYR A 145 9.32 0.17 -1.79
C TYR A 145 10.16 -0.50 -2.88
N LEU A 146 9.49 -1.21 -3.78
CA LEU A 146 10.10 -2.05 -4.80
C LEU A 146 9.83 -1.50 -6.20
N GLN A 147 10.71 -1.83 -7.15
CA GLN A 147 10.47 -1.62 -8.57
C GLN A 147 10.35 -2.97 -9.27
N ILE A 148 9.14 -3.27 -9.76
CA ILE A 148 8.85 -4.52 -10.47
C ILE A 148 7.88 -4.16 -11.60
N THR A 149 8.32 -4.25 -12.86
CA THR A 149 7.45 -3.82 -13.97
C THR A 149 6.22 -4.70 -14.16
N GLY A 150 6.37 -6.00 -13.89
CA GLY A 150 5.37 -7.02 -14.19
C GLY A 150 5.07 -7.18 -15.69
N SER A 151 5.86 -6.58 -16.58
CA SER A 151 5.63 -6.56 -18.03
C SER A 151 5.99 -7.86 -18.75
N ASN A 152 6.59 -8.83 -18.07
CA ASN A 152 6.88 -10.15 -18.61
C ASN A 152 6.55 -11.23 -17.57
N ARG A 153 6.49 -12.50 -18.02
CA ARG A 153 6.07 -13.62 -17.17
C ARG A 153 6.90 -13.76 -15.88
N LYS A 154 8.21 -13.52 -15.93
CA LYS A 154 9.10 -13.61 -14.76
C LYS A 154 8.81 -12.51 -13.73
N THR A 155 8.68 -11.26 -14.17
CA THR A 155 8.39 -10.14 -13.24
C THR A 155 6.93 -10.15 -12.77
N LEU A 156 6.01 -10.62 -13.60
CA LEU A 156 4.62 -10.81 -13.23
C LEU A 156 4.47 -11.91 -12.18
N ARG A 157 5.23 -13.01 -12.31
CA ARG A 157 5.27 -14.05 -11.28
C ARG A 157 5.67 -13.47 -9.92
N LYS A 158 6.71 -12.65 -9.85
CA LYS A 158 7.12 -11.98 -8.60
C LYS A 158 6.01 -11.14 -8.00
N VAL A 159 5.24 -10.43 -8.83
CA VAL A 159 4.07 -9.67 -8.35
C VAL A 159 3.04 -10.59 -7.69
N LEU A 160 2.72 -11.72 -8.32
CA LEU A 160 1.76 -12.69 -7.78
C LEU A 160 2.29 -13.41 -6.53
N GLU A 161 3.59 -13.66 -6.45
CA GLU A 161 4.25 -14.20 -5.26
C GLU A 161 4.14 -13.24 -4.07
N LEU A 162 4.36 -11.93 -4.27
CA LEU A 162 4.14 -10.92 -3.21
C LEU A 162 2.68 -10.89 -2.72
N VAL A 163 1.73 -11.06 -3.63
CA VAL A 163 0.31 -11.15 -3.26
C VAL A 163 0.04 -12.42 -2.47
N SER A 164 0.57 -13.56 -2.93
CA SER A 164 0.45 -14.85 -2.24
C SER A 164 1.04 -14.81 -0.84
N GLU A 165 2.21 -14.18 -0.67
CA GLU A 165 2.86 -13.95 0.62
C GLU A 165 1.92 -13.21 1.59
N VAL A 166 1.32 -12.09 1.17
CA VAL A 166 0.38 -11.32 2.01
C VAL A 166 -0.92 -12.08 2.29
N ILE A 167 -1.37 -12.96 1.39
CA ILE A 167 -2.53 -13.84 1.64
C ILE A 167 -2.21 -14.84 2.77
N ASN A 168 -1.02 -15.43 2.75
CA ASN A 168 -0.62 -16.51 3.66
C ASN A 168 -0.05 -16.01 5.00
N GLU A 169 0.29 -14.73 5.10
CA GLU A 169 0.89 -14.11 6.30
C GLU A 169 0.01 -12.95 6.79
N PRO A 170 -0.93 -13.21 7.73
CA PRO A 170 -1.85 -12.20 8.27
C PRO A 170 -1.19 -10.96 8.88
N GLU A 171 0.00 -11.11 9.44
CA GLU A 171 0.83 -10.05 10.01
C GLU A 171 1.43 -9.13 8.94
N LYS A 172 1.51 -9.58 7.68
CA LYS A 172 1.91 -8.74 6.56
C LYS A 172 0.74 -7.89 6.08
N GLY A 173 0.99 -6.60 6.06
CA GLY A 173 0.10 -5.60 5.52
C GLY A 173 -0.07 -5.69 4.00
N PRO A 174 -1.05 -4.95 3.44
CA PRO A 174 -1.36 -5.02 2.02
C PRO A 174 -0.21 -4.55 1.12
N VAL A 175 -0.30 -4.95 -0.16
CA VAL A 175 0.56 -4.45 -1.24
C VAL A 175 -0.13 -3.35 -2.04
N TYR A 176 0.56 -2.24 -2.28
CA TYR A 176 0.10 -1.19 -3.19
C TYR A 176 0.89 -1.21 -4.51
N PHE A 177 0.24 -1.60 -5.61
CA PHE A 177 0.81 -1.58 -6.95
C PHE A 177 0.47 -0.29 -7.66
N HIS A 178 1.46 0.44 -8.16
CA HIS A 178 1.16 1.71 -8.80
C HIS A 178 1.95 2.01 -10.07
N CYS A 179 1.27 2.76 -10.94
CA CYS A 179 1.87 3.44 -12.07
C CYS A 179 1.75 4.96 -11.86
N TRP A 180 1.79 5.78 -12.91
CA TRP A 180 1.65 7.23 -12.78
C TRP A 180 0.19 7.64 -12.53
N ASN A 181 -0.73 7.19 -13.39
CA ASN A 181 -2.14 7.62 -13.35
C ASN A 181 -3.10 6.62 -12.67
N GLY A 182 -2.65 5.39 -12.48
CA GLY A 182 -3.38 4.36 -11.76
C GLY A 182 -4.24 3.39 -12.56
N TRP A 183 -4.32 3.55 -13.88
CA TRP A 183 -5.11 2.66 -14.74
C TRP A 183 -4.32 1.89 -15.80
N HIS A 184 -3.09 2.30 -16.13
CA HIS A 184 -2.30 1.67 -17.20
C HIS A 184 -1.66 0.36 -16.70
N GLN A 185 -0.37 0.39 -16.32
CA GLN A 185 0.33 -0.81 -15.86
C GLN A 185 -0.28 -1.40 -14.58
N SER A 186 -0.73 -0.55 -13.64
CA SER A 186 -1.42 -1.00 -12.42
C SER A 186 -2.78 -1.65 -12.70
N GLY A 187 -3.46 -1.22 -13.76
CA GLY A 187 -4.70 -1.86 -14.21
C GLY A 187 -4.45 -3.24 -14.81
N PHE A 188 -3.37 -3.40 -15.60
CA PHE A 188 -2.94 -4.71 -16.08
C PHE A 188 -2.60 -5.67 -14.93
N ILE A 189 -1.79 -5.21 -13.96
CA ILE A 189 -1.43 -6.01 -12.79
C ILE A 189 -2.68 -6.44 -12.01
N SER A 190 -3.62 -5.52 -11.79
CA SER A 190 -4.90 -5.85 -11.17
C SER A 190 -5.65 -6.93 -11.94
N SER A 191 -5.69 -6.84 -13.26
CA SER A 191 -6.35 -7.84 -14.13
C SER A 191 -5.70 -9.22 -13.98
N ALA A 192 -4.37 -9.29 -13.95
CA ALA A 192 -3.63 -10.54 -13.75
C ALA A 192 -3.87 -11.14 -12.36
N ILE A 193 -3.90 -10.31 -11.31
CA ILE A 193 -4.22 -10.75 -9.94
C ILE A 193 -5.64 -11.32 -9.87
N LEU A 194 -6.62 -10.66 -10.49
CA LEU A 194 -8.02 -11.14 -10.52
C LEU A 194 -8.16 -12.47 -11.28
N MET A 195 -7.45 -12.64 -12.38
CA MET A 195 -7.42 -13.92 -13.10
C MET A 195 -6.73 -15.02 -12.28
N GLN A 196 -5.62 -14.69 -11.60
CA GLN A 196 -4.88 -15.66 -10.78
C GLN A 196 -5.66 -16.12 -9.56
N PHE A 197 -6.29 -15.19 -8.83
CA PHE A 197 -6.82 -15.46 -7.49
C PHE A 197 -8.34 -15.42 -7.40
N CYS A 198 -9.05 -14.78 -8.33
CA CYS A 198 -10.52 -14.64 -8.29
C CYS A 198 -11.25 -15.34 -9.44
N GLY A 199 -10.52 -16.11 -10.25
CA GLY A 199 -11.12 -16.91 -11.33
C GLY A 199 -11.72 -16.07 -12.46
N PHE A 200 -11.26 -14.83 -12.64
CA PHE A 200 -11.69 -14.02 -13.78
C PHE A 200 -11.25 -14.70 -15.09
N SER A 201 -12.14 -14.73 -16.08
CA SER A 201 -11.74 -15.03 -17.44
C SER A 201 -10.95 -13.85 -18.04
N ASN A 202 -10.20 -14.09 -19.11
CA ASN A 202 -9.51 -13.02 -19.84
C ASN A 202 -10.49 -11.94 -20.33
N GLN A 203 -11.73 -12.31 -20.69
CA GLN A 203 -12.78 -11.37 -21.10
C GLN A 203 -13.23 -10.49 -19.92
N GLN A 204 -13.52 -11.09 -18.76
CA GLN A 204 -13.90 -10.34 -17.56
C GLN A 204 -12.77 -9.40 -17.12
N ALA A 205 -11.53 -9.88 -17.11
CA ALA A 205 -10.38 -9.08 -16.74
C ALA A 205 -10.13 -7.92 -17.71
N LEU A 206 -10.35 -8.14 -19.01
CA LEU A 206 -10.27 -7.08 -20.01
C LEU A 206 -11.38 -6.04 -19.81
N GLN A 207 -12.60 -6.48 -19.55
CA GLN A 207 -13.74 -5.60 -19.30
C GLN A 207 -13.50 -4.75 -18.04
N TYR A 208 -13.06 -5.38 -16.94
CA TYR A 208 -12.61 -4.68 -15.72
C TYR A 208 -11.60 -3.58 -16.06
N TRP A 209 -10.57 -3.91 -16.85
CA TRP A 209 -9.55 -2.94 -17.22
C TRP A 209 -10.14 -1.77 -17.99
N LEU A 210 -10.94 -2.05 -19.03
CA LEU A 210 -11.58 -1.03 -19.88
C LEU A 210 -12.43 -0.05 -19.07
N GLU A 211 -13.28 -0.57 -18.17
CA GLU A 211 -14.17 0.23 -17.34
C GLU A 211 -13.42 1.13 -16.36
N ASN A 212 -12.26 0.67 -15.90
CA ASN A 212 -11.50 1.36 -14.87
C ASN A 212 -10.29 2.14 -15.42
N THR A 213 -10.30 2.43 -16.72
CA THR A 213 -9.37 3.35 -17.41
C THR A 213 -9.81 4.81 -17.40
N ASP A 214 -10.99 5.12 -16.87
CA ASP A 214 -11.60 6.45 -16.93
C ASP A 214 -11.69 6.99 -18.38
N GLY A 215 -11.98 6.10 -19.33
CA GLY A 215 -12.07 6.40 -20.76
C GLY A 215 -10.73 6.41 -21.51
N VAL A 216 -9.60 6.25 -20.81
CA VAL A 216 -8.25 6.29 -21.41
C VAL A 216 -7.80 4.90 -21.85
N ASN A 217 -8.54 4.30 -22.78
CA ASN A 217 -8.30 2.92 -23.25
C ASN A 217 -7.91 2.82 -24.75
N LYS A 218 -8.02 3.91 -25.50
CA LYS A 218 -7.61 3.98 -26.91
C LYS A 218 -6.08 3.99 -27.03
N GLY A 219 -5.53 3.18 -27.95
CA GLY A 219 -4.09 3.11 -28.21
C GLY A 219 -3.28 2.16 -27.32
N TYR A 220 -3.92 1.44 -26.39
CA TYR A 220 -3.25 0.53 -25.44
C TYR A 220 -3.38 -0.95 -25.84
N GLU A 221 -3.24 -1.28 -27.12
CA GLU A 221 -3.39 -2.66 -27.62
C GLU A 221 -2.41 -3.64 -26.97
N ASN A 222 -1.20 -3.18 -26.62
CA ASN A 222 -0.23 -4.00 -25.91
C ASN A 222 -0.77 -4.46 -24.54
N VAL A 223 -1.42 -3.58 -23.78
CA VAL A 223 -2.01 -3.95 -22.48
C VAL A 223 -3.19 -4.90 -22.67
N LYS A 224 -4.06 -4.61 -23.65
CA LYS A 224 -5.19 -5.50 -23.97
C LYS A 224 -4.69 -6.89 -24.36
N SER A 225 -3.61 -6.97 -25.13
CA SER A 225 -2.96 -8.23 -25.53
C SER A 225 -2.39 -8.97 -24.32
N LEU A 226 -1.69 -8.28 -23.41
CA LEU A 226 -1.18 -8.89 -22.18
C LEU A 226 -2.31 -9.50 -21.33
N ILE A 227 -3.45 -8.82 -21.20
CA ILE A 227 -4.62 -9.35 -20.48
C ILE A 227 -5.20 -10.56 -21.20
N LYS A 228 -5.44 -10.45 -22.52
CA LYS A 228 -6.02 -11.54 -23.33
C LYS A 228 -5.17 -12.81 -23.36
N ASN A 229 -3.85 -12.66 -23.27
CA ASN A 229 -2.90 -13.77 -23.36
C ASN A 229 -2.40 -14.27 -22.01
N PHE A 230 -2.78 -13.62 -20.90
CA PHE A 230 -2.39 -14.08 -19.58
C PHE A 230 -2.95 -15.48 -19.30
N LYS A 231 -2.10 -16.32 -18.73
CA LYS A 231 -2.46 -17.64 -18.20
C LYS A 231 -2.00 -17.71 -16.75
N PRO A 232 -2.90 -18.05 -15.79
CA PRO A 232 -2.54 -18.26 -14.40
C PRO A 232 -1.36 -19.21 -14.24
N PHE A 233 -0.62 -19.03 -13.16
CA PHE A 233 0.41 -19.97 -12.73
C PHE A 233 -0.22 -21.09 -11.91
N ASP A 234 0.01 -22.33 -12.32
CA ASP A 234 -0.63 -23.51 -11.71
C ASP A 234 -0.16 -23.79 -10.28
N ASP A 235 0.97 -23.25 -9.89
CA ASP A 235 1.62 -23.43 -8.60
C ASP A 235 1.39 -22.28 -7.61
N ILE A 236 0.71 -21.21 -8.05
CA ILE A 236 0.33 -20.07 -7.19
C ILE A 236 -1.18 -20.09 -7.02
N LYS A 237 -1.68 -20.86 -6.04
CA LYS A 237 -3.12 -21.07 -5.83
C LYS A 237 -3.51 -20.70 -4.41
N ILE A 238 -4.80 -20.42 -4.23
CA ILE A 238 -5.44 -20.22 -2.94
C ILE A 238 -6.67 -21.12 -2.86
N ASP A 239 -7.10 -21.45 -1.64
CA ASP A 239 -8.31 -22.23 -1.43
C ASP A 239 -9.58 -21.39 -1.67
N ASN A 240 -10.69 -22.08 -1.94
CA ASN A 240 -11.97 -21.45 -2.27
C ASN A 240 -12.53 -20.59 -1.12
N LYS A 241 -12.27 -20.96 0.14
CA LYS A 241 -12.75 -20.19 1.30
C LYS A 241 -12.04 -18.84 1.34
N THR A 242 -10.70 -18.83 1.22
CA THR A 242 -9.91 -17.60 1.13
C THR A 242 -10.33 -16.74 -0.07
N GLN A 243 -10.45 -17.35 -1.25
CA GLN A 243 -10.90 -16.67 -2.47
C GLN A 243 -12.23 -15.93 -2.26
N SER A 244 -13.24 -16.59 -1.69
CA SER A 244 -14.58 -16.02 -1.48
C SER A 244 -14.59 -14.79 -0.57
N LYS A 245 -13.59 -14.64 0.30
CA LYS A 245 -13.50 -13.54 1.27
C LYS A 245 -12.73 -12.34 0.73
N ILE A 246 -11.61 -12.59 0.03
CA ILE A 246 -10.72 -11.52 -0.46
C ILE A 246 -11.23 -10.90 -1.76
N CYS A 247 -11.92 -11.65 -2.61
CA CYS A 247 -12.33 -11.19 -3.94
C CYS A 247 -13.52 -10.22 -3.86
N PRO A 248 -13.39 -8.95 -4.30
CA PRO A 248 -14.48 -8.01 -4.31
C PRO A 248 -15.54 -8.31 -5.37
N CYS A 249 -16.75 -7.76 -5.19
CA CYS A 249 -17.73 -7.75 -6.28
C CYS A 249 -17.25 -6.91 -7.47
N GLU A 250 -17.78 -7.20 -8.63
CA GLU A 250 -17.66 -6.37 -9.83
C GLU A 250 -19.07 -5.94 -10.23
N LYS A 251 -19.28 -4.62 -10.37
CA LYS A 251 -20.64 -4.07 -10.59
C LYS A 251 -21.28 -4.60 -11.88
N ASN A 252 -20.46 -4.93 -12.87
CA ASN A 252 -20.88 -5.32 -14.22
C ASN A 252 -20.56 -6.79 -14.57
N LYS A 253 -20.31 -7.66 -13.57
CA LYS A 253 -19.85 -9.05 -13.77
C LYS A 253 -20.73 -9.89 -14.73
N ASN A 254 -21.99 -9.49 -14.92
CA ASN A 254 -23.01 -10.23 -15.64
C ASN A 254 -23.50 -9.57 -16.94
N ILE A 255 -22.84 -8.53 -17.44
CA ILE A 255 -23.19 -7.97 -18.76
C ILE A 255 -22.57 -8.91 -19.82
N LYS A 256 -23.42 -9.82 -20.31
CA LYS A 256 -23.12 -10.74 -21.43
C LYS A 256 -22.94 -9.98 -22.73
#